data_AF-A0A0D6LB93-F1
#
_entry.id   AF-A0A0D6LB93-F1
#
_cell.length_a   1.000
_cell.length_b   1.000
_cell.length_c   1.000
_cell.angle_alpha   90.00
_cell.angle_beta   90.00
_cell.angle_gamma   90.00
#
_symmetry.space_group_name_H-M   'P 1'
#
loop_
_entity.id
_entity.type
_entity.pdbx_description
1 polymer ?
#
loop_
_entity_poly.entity_id
_entity_poly.type
_entity_poly.pdbx_seq_one_letter_code
_entity_poly.pdbx_strand_id
1 'polypeptide(L)'
;MYLHKRNRYCNATFDEAEKTCQSEDGHLVSIHSKEENQFVHDLICPMDTTKNSGDHLNGNIWIGLRKDEKGVWRWVDGTEMDFKLWTSGEPNNYGGNEDCGHMYIYDAPSWNDVRCNRRMRFFICKTVMIIEKL
;
A
#
# COMPACT_ATOMS: atom_id res chain seq x y z
N MET A 1 -3.64 -16.72 2.81
CA MET A 1 -3.12 -15.34 2.82
C MET A 1 -2.39 -15.14 4.15
N TYR A 2 -1.07 -15.06 4.14
CA TYR A 2 -0.30 -14.67 5.32
C TYR A 2 0.19 -13.24 5.09
N LEU A 3 -0.37 -12.28 5.81
CA LEU A 3 0.20 -10.94 5.90
C LEU A 3 1.15 -10.94 7.10
N HIS A 4 2.45 -10.80 6.84
CA HIS A 4 3.43 -10.70 7.92
C HIS A 4 3.38 -9.28 8.51
N LYS A 5 2.74 -9.12 9.68
CA LYS A 5 2.84 -7.90 10.48
C LYS A 5 4.21 -7.87 11.15
N ARG A 6 5.25 -7.38 10.46
CA ARG A 6 6.46 -6.95 11.17
C ARG A 6 6.19 -5.58 11.77
N ASN A 7 6.26 -5.52 13.09
CA ASN A 7 6.11 -4.31 13.91
C ASN A 7 7.35 -3.40 13.74
N ARG A 8 7.63 -2.98 12.51
CA ARG A 8 8.73 -2.07 12.17
C ARG A 8 8.14 -0.86 11.47
N TYR A 9 8.00 0.20 12.23
CA TYR A 9 7.76 1.56 11.75
C TYR A 9 8.91 1.96 10.83
N CYS A 10 8.76 1.71 9.53
CA CYS A 10 9.77 2.00 8.55
C CYS A 10 9.24 3.15 7.70
N ASN A 11 9.59 4.36 8.16
CA ASN A 11 9.53 5.56 7.36
C ASN A 11 10.30 5.28 6.04
N ALA A 12 9.59 5.04 4.94
CA ALA A 12 10.14 4.53 3.67
C ALA A 12 9.45 5.15 2.45
N THR A 13 10.21 5.31 1.37
CA THR A 13 9.69 5.54 0.01
C THR A 13 9.07 4.28 -0.55
N PHE A 14 8.30 4.40 -1.65
CA PHE A 14 7.67 3.24 -2.28
C PHE A 14 8.69 2.16 -2.66
N ASP A 15 9.79 2.55 -3.30
CA ASP A 15 10.82 1.60 -3.75
C ASP A 15 11.58 0.95 -2.57
N GLU A 16 11.82 1.69 -1.49
CA GLU A 16 12.40 1.12 -0.25
C GLU A 16 11.43 0.11 0.40
N ALA A 17 10.14 0.41 0.42
CA ALA A 17 9.11 -0.46 0.96
C ALA A 17 8.95 -1.75 0.13
N GLU A 18 8.89 -1.61 -1.20
CA GLU A 18 8.85 -2.75 -2.13
C GLU A 18 10.09 -3.63 -2.01
N LYS A 19 11.29 -3.03 -1.98
CA LYS A 19 12.54 -3.77 -1.76
C LYS A 19 12.53 -4.52 -0.42
N THR A 20 11.91 -3.94 0.61
CA THR A 20 11.76 -4.62 1.90
C THR A 20 10.87 -5.85 1.77
N CYS A 21 9.72 -5.73 1.09
CA CYS A 21 8.84 -6.86 0.85
C CYS A 21 9.49 -7.96 -0.01
N GLN A 22 10.23 -7.58 -1.04
CA GLN A 22 10.98 -8.51 -1.89
C GLN A 22 12.05 -9.28 -1.11
N SER A 23 12.68 -8.66 -0.10
CA SER A 23 13.64 -9.35 0.79
C SER A 23 12.99 -10.38 1.71
N GLU A 24 11.65 -10.43 1.75
CA GLU A 24 10.84 -11.37 2.52
C GLU A 24 9.99 -12.26 1.59
N ASP A 25 10.44 -12.47 0.35
CA ASP A 25 9.77 -13.29 -0.68
C ASP A 25 8.32 -12.86 -0.97
N GLY A 26 8.07 -11.55 -0.89
CA GLY A 26 6.78 -10.95 -1.16
C GLY A 26 6.88 -9.64 -1.93
N HIS A 27 5.75 -8.98 -2.03
CA HIS A 27 5.60 -7.68 -2.67
C HIS A 27 4.77 -6.77 -1.78
N LEU A 28 4.79 -5.46 -2.02
CA LEU A 28 3.77 -4.58 -1.47
C LEU A 28 2.38 -5.11 -1.84
N VAL A 29 1.45 -5.01 -0.89
CA VAL A 29 0.15 -5.68 -0.95
C VAL A 29 -0.66 -5.28 -2.19
N SER A 30 -1.10 -6.29 -2.94
CA SER A 30 -2.19 -6.21 -3.91
C SER A 30 -3.53 -6.45 -3.23
N ILE A 31 -4.58 -5.79 -3.73
CA ILE A 31 -5.93 -5.85 -3.14
C ILE A 31 -6.95 -6.17 -4.23
N HIS A 32 -7.68 -7.28 -4.05
CA HIS A 32 -8.61 -7.85 -5.03
C HIS A 32 -10.06 -7.92 -4.54
N SER A 33 -10.33 -7.45 -3.32
CA SER A 33 -11.70 -7.37 -2.81
C SER A 33 -11.85 -6.30 -1.74
N LYS A 34 -13.11 -5.96 -1.44
CA LYS A 34 -13.44 -5.06 -0.34
C LYS A 34 -13.04 -5.66 1.01
N GLU A 35 -13.18 -6.96 1.18
CA GLU A 35 -12.82 -7.69 2.39
C GLU A 35 -11.30 -7.69 2.59
N GLU A 36 -10.50 -7.89 1.52
CA GLU A 36 -9.05 -7.79 1.59
C GLU A 36 -8.61 -6.36 1.91
N ASN A 37 -9.25 -5.35 1.30
CA ASN A 37 -8.98 -3.95 1.60
C ASN A 37 -9.19 -3.62 3.08
N GLN A 38 -10.33 -4.05 3.64
CA GLN A 38 -10.63 -3.86 5.06
C GLN A 38 -9.62 -4.60 5.94
N PHE A 39 -9.26 -5.84 5.58
CA PHE A 39 -8.26 -6.60 6.31
C PHE A 39 -6.89 -5.92 6.35
N VAL A 40 -6.44 -5.35 5.22
CA VAL A 40 -5.18 -4.57 5.16
C VAL A 40 -5.24 -3.33 6.05
N HIS A 41 -6.36 -2.59 6.02
CA HIS A 41 -6.59 -1.43 6.88
C HIS A 41 -6.52 -1.78 8.37
N ASP A 42 -7.18 -2.87 8.76
CA ASP A 42 -7.27 -3.36 10.15
C ASP A 42 -5.92 -3.85 10.70
N LEU A 43 -4.91 -4.14 9.87
CA LEU A 43 -3.58 -4.54 10.37
C LEU A 43 -2.85 -3.38 11.06
N ILE A 44 -3.07 -2.15 10.59
CA ILE A 44 -2.36 -0.94 11.03
C ILE A 44 -3.18 -0.13 12.05
N CYS A 45 -4.51 -0.04 11.86
CA CYS A 45 -5.40 0.78 12.69
C CYS A 45 -5.38 0.50 14.22
N PRO A 46 -5.13 -0.72 14.73
CA PRO A 46 -5.14 -0.98 16.18
C PRO A 46 -3.99 -0.34 16.98
N MET A 47 -2.94 0.16 16.32
CA MET A 47 -1.69 0.56 17.00
C MET A 47 -1.30 2.03 16.84
N ASP A 48 -1.99 2.82 16.01
CA ASP A 48 -1.63 4.22 15.82
C ASP A 48 -2.42 5.16 16.76
N THR A 49 -1.78 5.56 17.85
CA THR A 49 -2.28 6.56 18.80
C THR A 49 -2.00 8.00 18.34
N THR A 50 -1.43 8.21 17.14
CA THR A 50 -0.94 9.52 16.69
C THR A 50 -1.91 10.31 15.81
N LYS A 51 -3.20 9.93 15.77
CA LYS A 51 -4.28 10.64 15.04
C LYS A 51 -4.30 12.17 15.24
N ASN A 52 -3.78 12.65 16.40
CA ASN A 52 -3.76 14.07 16.77
C ASN A 52 -2.37 14.73 16.61
N SER A 53 -1.38 14.09 15.98
CA SER A 53 -0.02 14.62 15.87
C SER A 53 0.14 15.73 14.82
N GLY A 54 -0.87 15.98 13.98
CA GLY A 54 -0.79 16.96 12.88
C GLY A 54 0.22 16.58 11.78
N ASP A 55 0.84 15.41 11.90
CA ASP A 55 1.85 14.92 10.97
C ASP A 55 1.17 14.09 9.87
N HIS A 56 1.05 14.68 8.69
CA HIS A 56 0.48 14.04 7.50
C HIS A 56 1.24 12.78 7.05
N LEU A 57 2.40 12.47 7.64
CA LEU A 57 3.17 11.25 7.39
C LEU A 57 2.63 10.02 8.14
N ASN A 58 1.75 10.21 9.14
CA ASN A 58 1.23 9.13 9.98
C ASN A 58 -0.10 8.52 9.48
N GLY A 59 -0.71 9.05 8.43
CA GLY A 59 -2.07 8.66 8.01
C GLY A 59 -2.20 7.70 6.84
N ASN A 60 -1.11 7.21 6.25
CA ASN A 60 -1.12 6.54 4.95
C ASN A 60 -0.31 5.24 4.95
N ILE A 61 -0.76 4.25 4.15
CA ILE A 61 -0.11 2.94 3.97
C ILE A 61 0.29 2.80 2.51
N TRP A 62 1.57 2.51 2.21
CA TRP A 62 1.93 2.06 0.88
C TRP A 62 1.26 0.72 0.56
N ILE A 63 0.58 0.68 -0.58
CA ILE A 63 0.07 -0.54 -1.22
C ILE A 63 0.84 -0.75 -2.53
N GLY A 64 0.78 -1.94 -3.11
CA GLY A 64 1.61 -2.32 -4.25
C GLY A 64 1.21 -1.70 -5.58
N LEU A 65 0.56 -0.53 -5.59
CA LEU A 65 -0.03 0.06 -6.77
C LEU A 65 0.92 1.09 -7.40
N ARG A 66 1.28 0.94 -8.68
CA ARG A 66 2.19 1.84 -9.39
C ARG A 66 1.79 2.02 -10.85
N LYS A 67 2.01 3.21 -11.43
CA LYS A 67 1.93 3.42 -12.88
C LYS A 67 3.16 2.84 -13.57
N ASP A 68 2.94 2.16 -14.68
CA ASP A 68 4.01 1.75 -15.59
C ASP A 68 4.52 2.92 -16.46
N GLU A 69 5.50 2.64 -17.31
CA GLU A 69 6.05 3.62 -18.27
C GLU A 69 5.01 4.18 -19.25
N LYS A 70 3.85 3.54 -19.40
CA LYS A 70 2.73 3.97 -20.23
C LYS A 70 1.65 4.72 -19.44
N GLY A 71 1.87 4.97 -18.14
CA GLY A 71 0.91 5.63 -17.25
C GLY A 71 -0.25 4.75 -16.78
N VAL A 72 -0.15 3.43 -16.94
CA VAL A 72 -1.18 2.45 -16.57
C VAL A 72 -0.92 1.91 -15.17
N TRP A 73 -1.91 1.99 -14.29
CA TRP A 73 -1.88 1.43 -12.95
C TRP A 73 -1.79 -0.10 -12.95
N ARG A 74 -0.84 -0.65 -12.18
CA ARG A 74 -0.65 -2.10 -11.96
C ARG A 74 -0.23 -2.40 -10.53
N TRP A 75 -0.50 -3.63 -10.11
CA TRP A 75 0.11 -4.19 -8.92
C TRP A 75 1.55 -4.61 -9.21
N VAL A 76 2.48 -4.31 -8.30
CA VAL A 76 3.91 -4.65 -8.44
C VAL A 76 4.20 -6.15 -8.31
N ASP A 77 3.27 -6.91 -7.76
CA ASP A 77 3.32 -8.38 -7.74
C ASP A 77 2.89 -9.02 -9.07
N GLY A 78 2.47 -8.22 -10.05
CA GLY A 78 2.05 -8.66 -11.38
C GLY A 78 0.62 -9.23 -11.45
N THR A 79 -0.14 -9.24 -10.35
CA THR A 79 -1.54 -9.66 -10.36
C THR A 79 -2.43 -8.68 -11.14
N GLU A 80 -3.57 -9.16 -11.62
CA GLU A 80 -4.52 -8.33 -12.35
C GLU A 80 -5.14 -7.25 -11.45
N MET A 81 -5.40 -6.07 -12.03
CA MET A 81 -6.09 -4.98 -11.33
C MET A 81 -7.62 -5.12 -11.51
N ASP A 82 -8.19 -6.15 -10.89
CA ASP A 82 -9.60 -6.55 -10.93
C ASP A 82 -10.49 -5.81 -9.92
N PHE A 83 -9.90 -5.22 -8.90
CA PHE A 83 -10.57 -4.42 -7.87
C PHE A 83 -9.99 -3.01 -7.79
N LYS A 84 -10.85 -2.01 -7.53
CA LYS A 84 -10.48 -0.61 -7.40
C LYS A 84 -11.28 0.06 -6.30
N LEU A 85 -10.60 0.79 -5.42
CA LEU A 85 -11.24 1.55 -4.34
C LEU A 85 -10.62 2.93 -4.18
N TRP A 86 -10.48 3.66 -5.28
CA TRP A 86 -10.02 5.05 -5.27
C TRP A 86 -10.95 5.94 -4.43
N THR A 87 -10.36 6.87 -3.70
CA THR A 87 -11.09 7.98 -3.08
C THR A 87 -11.76 8.81 -4.17
N SER A 88 -12.90 9.43 -3.86
CA SER A 88 -13.60 10.28 -4.82
C SER A 88 -12.68 11.41 -5.32
N GLY A 89 -12.45 11.46 -6.64
CA GLY A 89 -11.54 12.41 -7.27
C GLY A 89 -10.17 11.83 -7.64
N GLU A 90 -9.84 10.64 -7.13
CA GLU A 90 -8.57 9.96 -7.38
C GLU A 90 -8.67 8.87 -8.46
N PRO A 91 -7.55 8.53 -9.13
CA PRO A 91 -6.24 9.20 -9.05
C PRO A 91 -6.24 10.52 -9.83
N ASN A 92 -5.69 11.59 -9.24
CA ASN A 92 -5.75 12.94 -9.78
C ASN A 92 -4.43 13.44 -10.41
N ASN A 93 -3.33 12.72 -10.21
CA ASN A 93 -1.99 13.07 -10.64
C ASN A 93 -1.55 14.50 -10.26
N TYR A 94 -1.75 14.91 -9.01
CA TYR A 94 -1.53 16.27 -8.56
C TYR A 94 -0.06 16.69 -8.72
N GLY A 95 0.16 17.76 -9.49
CA GLY A 95 1.51 18.23 -9.83
C GLY A 95 2.25 17.35 -10.86
N GLY A 96 1.56 16.40 -11.48
CA GLY A 96 2.03 15.67 -12.67
C GLY A 96 3.02 14.53 -12.42
N ASN A 97 3.19 14.07 -11.17
CA ASN A 97 4.19 13.07 -10.81
C ASN A 97 3.75 12.13 -9.66
N GLU A 98 2.47 11.78 -9.62
CA GLU A 98 1.91 10.88 -8.62
C GLU A 98 1.68 9.49 -9.21
N ASP A 99 2.72 8.67 -9.13
CA ASP A 99 2.79 7.40 -9.86
C ASP A 99 2.70 6.18 -8.93
N CYS A 100 2.50 6.37 -7.63
CA CYS A 100 2.39 5.31 -6.64
C CYS A 100 1.13 5.47 -5.79
N GLY A 101 0.46 4.37 -5.46
CA GLY A 101 -0.78 4.37 -4.69
C GLY A 101 -0.55 4.11 -3.21
N HIS A 102 -1.35 4.77 -2.37
CA HIS A 102 -1.43 4.50 -0.94
C HIS A 102 -2.89 4.41 -0.48
N MET A 103 -3.09 3.85 0.71
CA MET A 103 -4.39 3.76 1.37
C MET A 103 -4.44 4.69 2.58
N TYR A 104 -5.55 5.41 2.74
CA TYR A 104 -5.82 6.19 3.94
C TYR A 104 -6.13 5.32 5.16
N ILE A 105 -5.56 5.69 6.32
CA ILE A 105 -5.78 5.03 7.62
C ILE A 105 -6.93 5.68 8.39
N TYR A 106 -6.99 7.02 8.42
CA TYR A 106 -7.92 7.75 9.29
C TYR A 106 -9.24 8.15 8.63
N ASP A 107 -9.29 8.08 7.31
CA ASP A 107 -10.48 8.30 6.49
C ASP A 107 -11.09 6.96 6.05
N ALA A 108 -12.06 7.00 5.13
CA ALA A 108 -12.53 5.77 4.48
C ALA A 108 -11.34 5.04 3.85
N PRO A 109 -11.19 3.71 4.06
CA PRO A 109 -10.03 2.93 3.63
C PRO A 109 -10.01 2.81 2.10
N SER A 110 -9.64 3.89 1.44
CA SER A 110 -9.68 4.11 0.00
C SER A 110 -8.34 4.65 -0.47
N TRP A 111 -8.12 4.62 -1.77
CA TRP A 111 -6.80 4.79 -2.36
C TRP A 111 -6.62 6.17 -2.96
N ASN A 112 -5.38 6.65 -2.95
CA ASN A 112 -4.97 7.92 -3.54
C ASN A 112 -3.62 7.73 -4.23
N ASP A 113 -3.37 8.42 -5.35
CA ASP A 113 -2.05 8.46 -5.96
C ASP A 113 -1.17 9.52 -5.31
N VAL A 114 0.12 9.26 -5.23
CA VAL A 114 1.07 10.19 -4.64
C VAL A 114 2.45 9.98 -5.23
N ARG A 115 3.32 10.99 -5.06
CA ARG A 115 4.74 10.88 -5.45
C ARG A 115 5.41 9.70 -4.76
N CYS A 116 6.00 8.80 -5.54
CA CYS A 116 6.67 7.59 -5.04
C CYS A 116 7.82 7.87 -4.03
N ASN A 117 8.43 9.06 -4.11
CA ASN A 117 9.50 9.48 -3.21
C ASN A 117 8.99 10.06 -1.86
N ARG A 118 7.67 10.15 -1.66
CA ARG A 118 7.12 10.45 -0.33
C ARG A 118 7.57 9.38 0.64
N ARG A 119 7.73 9.78 1.88
CA ARG A 119 8.10 8.85 2.94
C ARG A 119 6.86 8.54 3.78
N MET A 120 6.50 7.27 3.88
CA MET A 120 5.36 6.82 4.68
C MET A 120 5.83 5.92 5.80
N ARG A 121 5.14 5.99 6.94
CA ARG A 121 5.48 5.20 8.13
C ARG A 121 5.08 3.73 7.99
N PHE A 122 4.09 3.44 7.16
CA PHE A 122 3.46 2.12 7.07
C PHE A 122 3.46 1.60 5.62
N PHE A 123 3.70 0.30 5.51
CA PHE A 123 3.50 -0.47 4.28
C PHE A 123 3.20 -1.92 4.68
N ILE A 124 2.48 -2.64 3.83
CA ILE A 124 2.12 -4.04 4.08
C ILE A 124 2.69 -4.91 2.96
N CYS A 125 3.38 -5.97 3.34
CA CYS A 125 3.87 -6.99 2.41
C CYS A 125 2.87 -8.15 2.32
N LYS A 126 2.66 -8.66 1.11
CA LYS A 126 1.90 -9.87 0.80
C LYS A 126 2.85 -10.88 0.17
N THR A 127 2.93 -12.07 0.75
CA THR A 127 3.73 -13.18 0.22
C THR A 127 2.83 -14.17 -0.51
N VAL A 128 3.36 -14.78 -1.57
CA VAL A 128 2.68 -15.87 -2.26
C VAL A 128 2.74 -17.11 -1.36
N MET A 129 1.60 -17.77 -1.13
CA MET A 129 1.64 -19.07 -0.46
C MET A 129 2.22 -20.10 -1.44
N ILE A 130 3.52 -20.36 -1.35
CA ILE A 130 4.08 -21.60 -1.88
C ILE A 130 3.59 -22.70 -0.96
N ILE A 131 2.47 -23.34 -1.33
CA ILE A 131 2.20 -24.67 -0.78
C ILE A 131 3.27 -25.56 -1.40
N GLU A 132 4.35 -25.83 -0.67
CA GLU A 132 5.11 -27.05 -0.95
C GLU A 132 4.10 -28.18 -0.89
N LYS A 133 3.69 -28.68 -2.06
CA LYS A 133 2.94 -29.92 -2.17
C LYS A 133 3.87 -31.02 -1.65
N LEU A 134 3.78 -31.34 -0.37
CA LEU A 134 4.16 -32.63 0.17
C LEU A 134 3.03 -33.63 -0.10
#